data_AF-A0A1M3HLT1-F1
#
_entry.id   AF-A0A1M3HLT1-F1
#
_cell.length_a   1.000
_cell.length_b   1.000
_cell.length_c   1.000
_cell.angle_alpha   90.00
_cell.angle_beta   90.00
_cell.angle_gamma   90.00
#
_symmetry.space_group_name_H-M   'P 1'
#
loop_
_entity.id
_entity.type
_entity.pdbx_description
1 polymer ?
#
loop_
_entity_poly.entity_id
_entity_poly.type
_entity_poly.pdbx_seq_one_letter_code
_entity_poly.pdbx_strand_id
1 'polypeptide(L)' 'MKLTKLAIQSILQHSPGIKSKLALALGCSEGSINRYIRENDDNLTKAAALEVIRKETGLTDNEILEKVSATSSHE' A
#
# COMPACT_ATOMS: atom_id res chain seq x y z
N MET A 1 -5.39 -9.11 3.70
CA MET A 1 -4.94 -7.91 4.46
C MET A 1 -5.19 -6.70 3.58
N LYS A 2 -5.35 -5.52 4.18
CA LYS A 2 -5.63 -4.28 3.45
C LYS A 2 -4.61 -3.21 3.83
N LEU A 3 -4.35 -2.26 2.92
CA LEU A 3 -3.55 -1.08 3.25
C LEU A 3 -4.39 -0.04 3.98
N THR A 4 -3.78 0.67 4.93
CA THR A 4 -4.41 1.84 5.55
C THR A 4 -4.63 2.97 4.54
N LYS A 5 -5.53 3.89 4.88
CA LYS A 5 -5.72 5.13 4.10
C LYS A 5 -4.45 5.97 4.00
N LEU A 6 -3.64 5.99 5.08
CA LEU A 6 -2.35 6.68 5.10
C LEU A 6 -1.41 6.11 4.04
N ALA A 7 -1.29 4.78 3.98
CA ALA A 7 -0.44 4.11 3.00
C ALA A 7 -0.88 4.40 1.56
N ILE A 8 -2.20 4.33 1.29
CA ILE A 8 -2.78 4.67 -0.02
C ILE A 8 -2.44 6.11 -0.38
N GLN A 9 -2.64 7.04 0.55
CA GLN A 9 -2.37 8.44 0.33
C GLN A 9 -0.88 8.70 0.08
N SER A 10 0.02 8.07 0.85
CA SER A 10 1.46 8.17 0.63
C SER A 10 1.84 7.65 -0.75
N ILE A 11 1.27 6.54 -1.23
CA ILE A 11 1.53 6.03 -2.59
C ILE A 11 1.01 7.00 -3.66
N LEU A 12 -0.13 7.66 -3.43
CA LEU A 12 -0.72 8.60 -4.38
C LEU A 12 -0.02 9.97 -4.40
N GLN A 13 0.46 10.45 -3.24
CA GLN A 13 1.14 11.73 -3.10
C GLN A 13 2.64 11.65 -3.41
N HIS A 14 3.25 10.47 -3.32
CA HIS A 14 4.61 10.29 -3.79
C HIS A 14 4.73 10.51 -5.30
N SER A 15 5.94 10.83 -5.75
CA SER A 15 6.26 10.93 -7.17
C SER A 15 5.83 9.67 -7.94
N PRO A 16 5.48 9.78 -9.24
CA PRO A 16 4.95 8.67 -10.04
C PRO A 16 5.84 7.41 -10.05
N GLY A 17 7.13 7.55 -9.72
CA GLY A 17 8.08 6.44 -9.65
C GLY A 17 7.74 5.34 -8.64
N ILE A 18 6.96 5.61 -7.58
CA ILE A 18 6.56 4.54 -6.64
C ILE A 18 5.66 3.50 -7.31
N LYS A 19 4.76 3.93 -8.23
CA LYS A 19 3.84 3.04 -8.95
C LYS A 19 4.62 2.15 -9.92
N SER A 20 5.61 2.70 -10.61
CA SER A 20 6.50 1.93 -11.48
C SER A 20 7.34 0.91 -10.68
N LYS A 21 7.85 1.29 -9.49
CA LYS A 21 8.58 0.36 -8.61
C LYS A 21 7.68 -0.76 -8.09
N LEU A 22 6.44 -0.46 -7.71
CA LEU A 22 5.45 -1.45 -7.32
C LEU A 22 5.10 -2.40 -8.47
N ALA A 23 4.94 -1.85 -9.68
CA ALA A 23 4.69 -2.61 -10.89
C ALA A 23 5.82 -3.62 -11.17
N LEU A 24 7.07 -3.17 -11.08
CA LEU A 24 8.25 -4.03 -11.23
C LEU A 24 8.33 -5.11 -10.14
N ALA A 25 8.13 -4.74 -8.87
CA ALA A 25 8.21 -5.66 -7.74
C ALA A 25 7.11 -6.74 -7.76
N LEU A 26 5.93 -6.42 -8.30
CA LEU A 26 4.80 -7.33 -8.44
C LEU A 26 4.73 -8.01 -9.82
N GLY A 27 5.63 -7.69 -10.74
CA GLY A 27 5.64 -8.24 -12.11
C GLY A 27 4.38 -7.89 -12.91
N CYS A 28 3.81 -6.71 -12.68
CA CYS A 28 2.55 -6.25 -13.27
C CYS A 28 2.73 -4.89 -13.96
N SER A 29 1.71 -4.42 -14.68
CA SER A 29 1.70 -3.08 -15.27
C SER A 29 1.29 -2.00 -14.25
N GLU A 30 1.70 -0.75 -14.46
CA GLU A 30 1.29 0.40 -13.62
C GLU A 30 -0.23 0.60 -13.58
N GLY A 31 -0.93 0.26 -14.67
CA GLY A 31 -2.40 0.24 -14.70
C GLY A 31 -3.00 -0.74 -13.68
N SER A 32 -2.39 -1.92 -13.51
CA SER A 32 -2.77 -2.89 -12.49
C SER A 32 -2.55 -2.33 -11.09
N ILE A 33 -1.43 -1.63 -10.86
CA ILE A 33 -1.17 -0.96 -9.58
C ILE A 33 -2.24 0.09 -9.27
N ASN A 34 -2.62 0.92 -10.25
CA ASN A 34 -3.67 1.91 -10.05
C ASN A 34 -5.02 1.26 -9.70
N ARG A 35 -5.34 0.13 -10.34
CA ARG A 35 -6.51 -0.69 -10.00
C ARG A 35 -6.41 -1.24 -8.58
N TYR A 36 -5.28 -1.84 -8.21
CA TYR A 36 -5.06 -2.39 -6.87
C TYR A 36 -5.16 -1.33 -5.77
N ILE A 37 -4.66 -0.12 -6.01
CA ILE A 37 -4.78 1.00 -5.06
C ILE A 37 -6.26 1.38 -4.89
N ARG A 38 -7.01 1.48 -6.00
CA ARG A 38 -8.43 1.83 -5.98
C ARG A 38 -9.30 0.79 -5.28
N GLU A 39 -9.02 -0.50 -5.50
CA GLU A 39 -9.76 -1.62 -4.90
C GLU A 39 -9.22 -2.03 -3.52
N ASN A 40 -8.10 -1.42 -3.09
CA ASN A 40 -7.37 -1.77 -1.88
C ASN A 40 -7.08 -3.28 -1.80
N ASP A 41 -6.53 -3.77 -2.90
CA ASP A 41 -6.29 -5.17 -3.18
C ASP A 41 -5.15 -5.75 -2.32
N ASP A 42 -5.28 -7.01 -1.89
CA ASP A 42 -4.31 -7.67 -1.03
C ASP A 42 -2.94 -7.88 -1.69
N ASN A 43 -2.86 -7.80 -3.02
CA ASN A 43 -1.59 -7.81 -3.75
C ASN A 43 -0.63 -6.71 -3.27
N LEU A 44 -1.15 -5.57 -2.79
CA LEU A 44 -0.33 -4.48 -2.24
C LEU A 44 0.18 -4.77 -0.83
N THR A 45 -0.33 -5.81 -0.17
CA THR A 45 0.12 -6.28 1.15
C THR A 45 1.12 -7.43 1.06
N LYS A 46 1.49 -7.86 -0.15
CA LYS A 46 2.54 -8.87 -0.37
C LYS A 46 3.91 -8.33 0.04
N ALA A 47 4.81 -9.23 0.45
CA ALA A 47 6.15 -8.88 0.93
C ALA A 47 6.91 -7.93 -0.01
N ALA A 48 6.88 -8.20 -1.33
CA ALA A 48 7.52 -7.37 -2.34
C ALA A 48 6.93 -5.94 -2.42
N ALA A 49 5.60 -5.81 -2.36
CA ALA A 49 4.95 -4.50 -2.35
C ALA A 49 5.24 -3.74 -1.04
N LEU A 50 5.17 -4.42 0.11
CA LEU A 50 5.47 -3.83 1.40
C LEU A 50 6.91 -3.34 1.51
N GLU A 51 7.87 -4.05 0.94
CA GLU A 51 9.26 -3.58 0.88
C GLU A 51 9.39 -2.26 0.12
N VAL A 52 8.75 -2.17 -1.06
CA VAL A 52 8.76 -0.93 -1.86
C VAL A 52 8.07 0.21 -1.11
N ILE A 53 6.89 -0.03 -0.53
CA ILE A 53 6.15 1.02 0.19
C ILE A 53 7.00 1.52 1.37
N ARG A 54 7.55 0.63 2.20
CA ARG A 54 8.42 0.99 3.34
C ARG A 54 9.62 1.82 2.90
N LYS A 55 10.30 1.39 1.83
CA LYS A 55 11.51 2.05 1.34
C LYS A 55 11.24 3.44 0.79
N GLU A 56 10.11 3.62 0.10
CA GLU A 56 9.79 4.87 -0.58
C GLU A 56 9.08 5.86 0.33
N THR A 57 8.18 5.41 1.21
CA THR A 57 7.38 6.28 2.08
C THR A 57 7.97 6.45 3.49
N GLY A 58 8.89 5.56 3.90
CA GLY A 58 9.42 5.53 5.26
C GLY A 58 8.44 5.05 6.34
N LEU A 59 7.23 4.63 5.94
CA LEU A 59 6.21 4.14 6.87
C LEU A 59 6.58 2.76 7.42
N THR A 60 6.18 2.49 8.67
CA THR A 60 6.31 1.17 9.28
C THR A 60 5.23 0.20 8.81
N ASP A 61 5.41 -1.11 8.98
CA ASP A 61 4.39 -2.12 8.63
C ASP A 61 3.04 -1.86 9.33
N ASN A 62 3.07 -1.35 10.57
CA ASN A 62 1.90 -0.97 11.34
C ASN A 62 1.13 0.21 10.75
N GLU A 63 1.84 1.14 10.11
CA GLU A 63 1.24 2.29 9.44
C GLU A 63 0.76 1.91 8.03
N ILE A 64 1.38 0.91 7.42
CA ILE A 64 1.05 0.45 6.06
C ILE A 64 -0.16 -0.48 6.06
N LEU A 65 -0.17 -1.47 6.96
CA LEU A 65 -1.19 -2.50 7.03
C LEU A 65 -2.31 -2.08 7.96
N GLU A 66 -3.55 -2.21 7.49
CA GLU A 66 -4.72 -2.06 8.34
C GLU A 66 -4.70 -3.17 9.39
N LYS A 67 -4.39 -2.80 10.64
CA LYS A 67 -4.62 -3.69 11.77
C LYS A 67 -6.12 -3.89 11.91
N VAL A 68 -6.54 -5.15 11.98
CA VAL A 68 -7.87 -5.55 12.47
C VAL A 68 -7.92 -5.25 13.96
N SER A 69 -7.87 -3.96 14.29
CA SER A 69 -8.23 -3.47 15.60
C SER A 69 -9.74 -3.54 15.58
N ALA A 70 -10.30 -4.56 16.23
CA ALA A 70 -11.69 -4.54 16.60
C ALA A 70 -12.00 -3.13 17.12
N THR A 71 -12.92 -2.45 16.46
CA THR A 71 -13.56 -1.26 16.97
C THR A 71 -14.24 -1.65 18.28
N SER A 72 -13.46 -1.61 19.36
CA SER A 72 -13.98 -1.54 20.72
C SER A 72 -14.27 -0.06 20.98
N SER A 73 -15.53 0.17 21.33
CA SER A 73 -16.28 1.42 21.52
C SER A 73 -15.65 2.50 22.39
N HIS A 74 -16.05 3.76 22.17
CA HIS A 74 -16.51 4.81 23.13
C HIS A 74 -16.50 6.17 22.38
N GLU A 75 -17.48 7.07 22.44
CA GLU A 75 -18.66 7.35 23.29
C GLU A 75 -19.75 8.02 22.43
#